data_AF-U4LTS9-F1
#
_entry.id   AF-U4LTS9-F1
#
_cell.length_a   1.000
_cell.length_b   1.000
_cell.length_c   1.000
_cell.angle_alpha   90.00
_cell.angle_beta   90.00
_cell.angle_gamma   90.00
#
_symmetry.space_group_name_H-M   'P 1'
#
loop_
_entity.id
_entity.type
_entity.pdbx_description
1 polymer ?
#
loop_
_entity_poly.entity_id
_entity_poly.type
_entity_poly.pdbx_seq_one_letter_code
_entity_poly.pdbx_strand_id
1 'polypeptide(L)'
;MAAYTLPSGQKVIFLYEDRDQSYKGRGIEDHLKVLECFAAIWNSNYPDKCGRFPSLSATNAWPAGAIVVSSGHHKSNHSIGEDQHITAYVCSEAGWNSVPRRSNACVHIYSMDEDVSMGFMGYWIKNSNSNNFKSKLVLEKLQRALENERKMPPNY
;
A
#
# COMPACT_ATOMS: atom_id res chain seq x y z
N MET A 1 -4.42 -13.18 3.68
CA MET A 1 -4.92 -12.14 2.75
C MET A 1 -6.16 -11.56 3.35
N ALA A 2 -6.28 -10.25 3.34
CA ALA A 2 -7.42 -9.55 3.92
C ALA A 2 -7.57 -8.19 3.22
N ALA A 3 -8.80 -7.69 3.18
CA ALA A 3 -9.09 -6.34 2.78
C ALA A 3 -9.71 -5.56 3.94
N TYR A 4 -9.47 -4.26 3.96
CA TYR A 4 -10.01 -3.31 4.92
C TYR A 4 -10.48 -2.07 4.16
N THR A 5 -11.50 -1.39 4.67
CA THR A 5 -11.89 -0.06 4.17
C THR A 5 -11.55 0.96 5.24
N LEU A 6 -10.66 1.91 4.90
CA LEU A 6 -10.26 2.98 5.81
C LEU A 6 -11.43 3.92 6.11
N PRO A 7 -11.42 4.65 7.25
CA PRO A 7 -12.44 5.67 7.55
C PRO A 7 -12.60 6.72 6.44
N SER A 8 -11.53 7.03 5.72
CA SER A 8 -11.49 7.93 4.58
C SER A 8 -12.05 7.34 3.27
N GLY A 9 -12.51 6.09 3.29
CA GLY A 9 -13.16 5.40 2.16
C GLY A 9 -12.23 4.62 1.23
N GLN A 10 -10.91 4.75 1.35
CA GLN A 10 -9.97 3.98 0.51
C GLN A 10 -9.92 2.51 0.94
N LYS A 11 -9.83 1.60 -0.03
CA LYS A 11 -9.64 0.16 0.25
C LYS A 11 -8.16 -0.18 0.40
N VAL A 12 -7.81 -0.90 1.47
CA VAL A 12 -6.47 -1.46 1.69
C VAL A 12 -6.54 -2.97 1.54
N ILE A 13 -5.69 -3.54 0.68
CA ILE A 13 -5.71 -4.96 0.33
C ILE A 13 -4.33 -5.58 0.58
N PHE A 14 -4.27 -6.60 1.42
CA PHE A 14 -3.05 -7.34 1.71
C PHE A 14 -2.98 -8.64 0.89
N LEU A 15 -2.00 -8.75 -0.01
CA LEU A 15 -1.80 -9.91 -0.90
C LEU A 15 -1.01 -11.07 -0.29
N TYR A 16 -0.69 -10.98 1.00
CA TYR A 16 0.00 -12.01 1.77
C TYR A 16 -0.87 -12.52 2.91
N GLU A 17 -0.53 -13.68 3.47
CA GLU A 17 -1.20 -14.20 4.64
C GLU A 17 -0.73 -13.49 5.90
N ASP A 18 -1.70 -13.17 6.77
CA ASP A 18 -1.47 -12.64 8.11
C ASP A 18 -0.70 -13.64 9.01
N ARG A 19 -0.61 -14.90 8.56
CA ARG A 19 0.11 -16.00 9.20
C ARG A 19 1.60 -16.00 8.91
N ASP A 20 2.06 -15.16 7.97
CA ASP A 20 3.49 -15.04 7.70
C ASP A 20 4.13 -14.37 8.92
N GLN A 21 5.01 -15.11 9.59
CA GLN A 21 5.63 -14.80 10.88
C GLN A 21 6.55 -13.56 10.85
N SER A 22 6.45 -12.69 9.85
CA SER A 22 7.11 -11.39 9.82
C SER A 22 6.41 -10.36 10.72
N TYR A 23 5.19 -10.63 11.17
CA TYR A 23 4.52 -9.93 12.28
C TYR A 23 4.98 -10.41 13.66
N LYS A 24 6.26 -10.77 13.84
CA LYS A 24 6.85 -11.02 15.17
C LYS A 24 6.81 -9.71 15.99
N GLY A 25 5.63 -9.38 16.54
CA GLY A 25 5.39 -8.31 17.51
C GLY A 25 4.58 -7.08 17.04
N ARG A 26 4.23 -6.92 15.75
CA ARG A 26 3.66 -5.66 15.23
C ARG A 26 2.28 -5.87 14.62
N GLY A 27 1.30 -5.07 14.99
CA GLY A 27 -0.10 -5.30 14.65
C GLY A 27 -0.44 -4.93 13.21
N ILE A 28 -1.46 -5.58 12.65
CA ILE A 28 -2.15 -5.08 11.43
C ILE A 28 -2.67 -3.65 11.62
N GLU A 29 -2.97 -3.28 12.87
CA GLU A 29 -3.36 -1.93 13.31
C GLU A 29 -2.33 -0.87 12.93
N ASP A 30 -1.06 -1.09 13.26
CA ASP A 30 0.02 -0.14 12.96
C ASP A 30 0.22 0.03 11.45
N HIS A 31 0.12 -1.07 10.70
CA HIS A 31 0.17 -1.02 9.24
C HIS A 31 -0.97 -0.20 8.66
N LEU A 32 -2.20 -0.42 9.14
CA LEU A 32 -3.36 0.33 8.68
C LEU A 32 -3.22 1.83 9.01
N LYS A 33 -2.72 2.19 10.20
CA LYS A 33 -2.47 3.58 10.60
C LYS A 33 -1.46 4.27 9.67
N VAL A 34 -0.34 3.61 9.38
CA VAL A 34 0.65 4.13 8.42
C VAL A 34 0.04 4.29 7.02
N LEU A 35 -0.78 3.33 6.57
CA LEU A 35 -1.42 3.38 5.26
C LEU A 35 -2.50 4.45 5.14
N GLU A 36 -3.21 4.77 6.22
CA GLU A 36 -4.15 5.90 6.27
C GLU A 36 -3.43 7.24 6.22
N CYS A 37 -2.37 7.43 7.02
CA CYS A 37 -1.55 8.64 6.93
C CYS A 37 -0.98 8.81 5.52
N PHE A 38 -0.47 7.73 4.93
CA PHE A 38 -0.01 7.73 3.55
C PHE A 38 -1.12 8.12 2.56
N ALA A 39 -2.32 7.53 2.68
CA ALA A 39 -3.45 7.85 1.80
C ALA A 39 -3.83 9.33 1.87
N ALA A 40 -3.86 9.90 3.08
CA ALA A 40 -4.12 11.33 3.28
C ALA A 40 -3.06 12.21 2.59
N ILE A 41 -1.78 11.91 2.77
CA ILE A 41 -0.66 12.65 2.18
C ILE A 41 -0.61 12.49 0.65
N TRP A 42 -0.88 11.29 0.14
CA TRP A 42 -1.01 11.04 -1.29
C TRP A 42 -2.15 11.86 -1.91
N ASN A 43 -3.32 11.85 -1.28
CA ASN A 43 -4.50 12.56 -1.76
C ASN A 43 -4.39 14.08 -1.62
N SER A 44 -3.60 14.59 -0.67
CA SER A 44 -3.23 16.01 -0.61
C SER A 44 -2.20 16.41 -1.68
N ASN A 45 -1.78 15.46 -2.52
CA ASN A 45 -0.79 15.66 -3.58
C ASN A 45 0.55 16.22 -3.05
N TYR A 46 0.98 15.78 -1.86
CA TYR A 46 2.30 16.13 -1.34
C TYR A 46 3.40 15.46 -2.19
N PRO A 47 4.60 16.02 -2.37
CA PRO A 47 5.66 15.34 -3.11
C PRO A 47 6.26 14.15 -2.35
N ASP A 48 6.76 13.15 -3.09
CA ASP A 48 7.52 12.03 -2.55
C ASP A 48 8.93 12.45 -2.09
N LYS A 49 9.71 11.53 -1.51
CA LYS A 49 11.11 11.77 -1.06
C LYS A 49 12.04 12.29 -2.18
N CYS A 50 11.67 12.14 -3.45
CA CYS A 50 12.43 12.63 -4.62
C CYS A 50 11.81 13.89 -5.24
N GLY A 51 10.84 14.54 -4.59
CA GLY A 51 10.16 15.73 -5.10
C GLY A 51 9.07 15.46 -6.14
N ARG A 52 8.65 14.21 -6.33
CA ARG A 52 7.64 13.85 -7.35
C ARG A 52 6.24 13.87 -6.78
N PHE A 53 5.36 14.62 -7.46
CA PHE A 53 3.96 14.76 -7.10
C PHE A 53 3.11 13.60 -7.65
N PRO A 54 2.19 13.02 -6.84
CA PRO A 54 1.23 12.02 -7.29
C PRO A 54 0.46 12.42 -8.56
N SER A 55 -0.06 13.65 -8.61
CA SER A 55 -0.85 14.15 -9.73
C SER A 55 -0.08 14.28 -11.04
N LEU A 56 1.26 14.25 -11.00
CA LEU A 56 2.11 14.35 -12.19
C LEU A 56 2.79 13.02 -12.53
N SER A 57 3.33 12.34 -11.53
CA SER A 57 4.13 11.12 -11.71
C SER A 57 3.29 9.84 -11.66
N ALA A 58 2.07 9.92 -11.15
CA ALA A 58 1.17 8.80 -10.95
C ALA A 58 -0.28 9.20 -11.27
N THR A 59 -0.48 9.95 -12.36
CA THR A 59 -1.77 10.53 -12.79
C THR A 59 -2.94 9.54 -12.77
N ASN A 60 -2.73 8.30 -13.22
CA ASN A 60 -3.77 7.27 -13.27
C ASN A 60 -4.09 6.62 -11.90
N ALA A 61 -3.27 6.94 -10.89
CA ALA A 61 -3.36 6.43 -9.53
C ALA A 61 -3.83 7.50 -8.52
N TRP A 62 -3.96 8.75 -8.95
CA TRP A 62 -4.33 9.88 -8.11
C TRP A 62 -5.71 10.42 -8.50
N PRO A 63 -6.61 10.70 -7.54
CA PRO A 63 -6.50 10.38 -6.10
C PRO A 63 -6.56 8.88 -5.85
N ALA A 64 -6.03 8.41 -4.72
CA ALA A 64 -6.09 7.03 -4.29
C ALA A 64 -7.53 6.60 -3.94
N GLY A 65 -8.01 5.55 -4.61
CA GLY A 65 -9.23 4.81 -4.24
C GLY A 65 -8.91 3.45 -3.59
N ALA A 66 -7.78 2.84 -3.94
CA ALA A 66 -7.31 1.60 -3.30
C ALA A 66 -5.79 1.54 -3.18
N ILE A 67 -5.31 0.81 -2.18
CA ILE A 67 -3.90 0.54 -1.89
C ILE A 67 -3.72 -0.98 -1.77
N VAL A 68 -3.01 -1.57 -2.72
CA VAL A 68 -2.74 -3.00 -2.76
C VAL A 68 -1.33 -3.26 -2.25
N VAL A 69 -1.24 -3.77 -1.02
CA VAL A 69 0.01 -4.10 -0.33
C VAL A 69 0.53 -5.45 -0.81
N SER A 70 1.66 -5.44 -1.51
CA SER A 70 2.30 -6.65 -2.00
C SER A 70 3.30 -7.24 -1.02
N SER A 71 3.95 -6.39 -0.22
CA SER A 71 4.91 -6.77 0.79
C SER A 71 4.70 -5.89 2.02
N GLY A 72 4.66 -6.50 3.22
CA GLY A 72 4.57 -5.77 4.48
C GLY A 72 5.84 -4.98 4.79
N HIS A 73 5.98 -4.54 6.03
CA HIS A 73 7.15 -3.80 6.49
C HIS A 73 8.43 -4.67 6.40
N HIS A 74 9.29 -4.39 5.42
CA HIS A 74 10.47 -5.20 5.12
C HIS A 74 11.61 -4.33 4.56
N LYS A 75 12.82 -4.89 4.54
CA LYS A 75 13.98 -4.32 3.85
C LYS A 75 14.19 -5.03 2.53
N SER A 76 14.42 -4.27 1.45
CA SER A 76 14.66 -4.84 0.13
C SER A 76 16.04 -5.52 0.08
N ASN A 77 16.08 -6.79 -0.33
CA ASN A 77 17.34 -7.51 -0.56
C ASN A 77 18.12 -6.95 -1.77
N HIS A 78 17.48 -6.11 -2.60
CA HIS A 78 18.07 -5.53 -3.80
C HIS A 78 18.58 -4.10 -3.60
N SER A 79 18.42 -3.53 -2.40
CA SER A 79 18.83 -2.14 -2.09
C SER A 79 19.29 -2.05 -0.65
N ILE A 80 20.56 -2.39 -0.41
CA ILE A 80 21.16 -2.51 0.93
C ILE A 80 21.03 -1.21 1.76
N GLY A 81 21.04 -0.05 1.08
CA GLY A 81 20.88 1.27 1.71
C GLY A 81 19.44 1.78 1.81
N GLU A 82 18.44 0.99 1.40
CA GLU A 82 17.04 1.41 1.51
C GLU A 82 16.47 1.08 2.90
N ASP A 83 15.83 2.07 3.52
CA ASP A 83 15.11 1.92 4.79
C ASP A 83 14.01 0.85 4.69
N GLN A 84 13.59 0.29 5.83
CA GLN A 84 12.42 -0.58 5.86
C GLN A 84 11.17 0.15 5.36
N HIS A 85 10.37 -0.55 4.56
CA HIS A 85 9.18 0.02 3.94
C HIS A 85 8.12 -1.03 3.67
N ILE A 86 6.90 -0.54 3.46
CA ILE A 86 5.79 -1.29 2.89
C ILE A 86 5.83 -1.09 1.37
N THR A 87 5.82 -2.16 0.59
CA THR A 87 5.64 -2.05 -0.87
C THR A 87 4.16 -2.18 -1.20
N ALA A 88 3.62 -1.13 -1.82
CA ALA A 88 2.23 -1.09 -2.22
C ALA A 88 2.06 -0.58 -3.65
N TYR A 89 0.87 -0.80 -4.17
CA TYR A 89 0.41 -0.24 -5.43
C TYR A 89 -0.81 0.60 -5.16
N VAL A 90 -0.74 1.87 -5.54
CA VAL A 90 -1.90 2.76 -5.45
C VAL A 90 -2.74 2.57 -6.70
N CYS A 91 -4.06 2.68 -6.58
CA CYS A 91 -5.03 2.68 -7.65
C CYS A 91 -6.00 3.84 -7.46
N SER A 92 -6.39 4.53 -8.53
CA SER A 92 -7.46 5.53 -8.46
C SER A 92 -8.83 4.89 -8.25
N GLU A 93 -9.82 5.66 -7.79
CA GLU A 93 -11.18 5.17 -7.62
C GLU A 93 -11.78 4.66 -8.94
N ALA A 94 -11.67 5.44 -10.02
CA ALA A 94 -12.13 5.01 -11.35
C ALA A 94 -11.38 3.76 -11.84
N GLY A 95 -10.05 3.72 -11.62
CA GLY A 95 -9.24 2.55 -11.94
C GLY A 95 -9.62 1.33 -11.13
N TRP A 96 -10.00 1.51 -9.86
CA TRP A 96 -10.43 0.44 -8.98
C TRP A 96 -11.82 -0.09 -9.35
N ASN A 97 -12.79 0.78 -9.62
CA ASN A 97 -14.18 0.43 -9.90
C ASN A 97 -14.40 -0.20 -11.29
N SER A 98 -13.63 0.23 -12.29
CA SER A 98 -13.81 -0.25 -13.67
C SER A 98 -13.26 -1.67 -13.87
N VAL A 99 -12.05 -1.92 -13.39
CA VAL A 99 -11.47 -3.26 -13.24
C VAL A 99 -10.37 -3.09 -12.19
N PRO A 100 -10.43 -3.75 -11.01
CA PRO A 100 -9.39 -3.59 -9.99
C PRO A 100 -8.02 -3.99 -10.57
N ARG A 101 -7.29 -3.00 -11.09
CA ARG A 101 -6.04 -3.09 -11.85
C ARG A 101 -5.03 -2.16 -11.20
N ARG A 102 -3.76 -2.53 -11.28
CA ARG A 102 -2.61 -1.75 -10.81
C ARG A 102 -2.55 -0.50 -11.67
N SER A 103 -2.59 0.69 -11.09
CA SER A 103 -2.49 1.93 -11.89
C SER A 103 -1.03 2.36 -12.14
N ASN A 104 -0.11 1.38 -12.24
CA ASN A 104 1.33 1.56 -12.46
C ASN A 104 2.08 2.42 -11.41
N ALA A 105 1.44 2.80 -10.31
CA ALA A 105 2.09 3.50 -9.21
C ALA A 105 2.53 2.50 -8.13
N CYS A 106 3.71 1.92 -8.31
CA CYS A 106 4.38 1.22 -7.23
C CYS A 106 4.93 2.24 -6.25
N VAL A 107 4.72 2.06 -4.96
CA VAL A 107 5.21 2.97 -3.93
C VAL A 107 5.91 2.19 -2.83
N HIS A 108 6.99 2.77 -2.33
CA HIS A 108 7.60 2.36 -1.07
C HIS A 108 7.14 3.36 -0.01
N ILE A 109 6.52 2.86 1.05
CA ILE A 109 5.93 3.66 2.13
C ILE A 109 6.78 3.41 3.36
N TYR A 110 7.43 4.46 3.85
CA TYR A 110 8.39 4.39 4.94
C TYR A 110 7.75 4.78 6.25
N SER A 111 8.08 4.02 7.28
CA SER A 111 7.76 4.31 8.68
C SER A 111 8.86 5.18 9.32
N MET A 112 8.54 5.84 10.43
CA MET A 112 9.54 6.53 11.24
C MET A 112 10.47 5.51 11.91
N ASP A 113 11.77 5.81 11.97
CA ASP A 113 12.80 5.00 12.64
C ASP A 113 12.83 3.50 12.25
N GLU A 114 12.45 3.18 11.00
CA GLU A 114 12.27 1.79 10.54
C GLU A 114 11.32 0.96 11.43
N ASP A 115 10.31 1.60 12.02
CA ASP A 115 9.30 0.95 12.85
C ASP A 115 7.87 1.41 12.56
N VAL A 116 7.03 0.50 12.08
CA VAL A 116 5.65 0.79 11.65
C VAL A 116 4.78 1.35 12.79
N SER A 117 5.05 0.99 14.05
CA SER A 117 4.35 1.57 15.21
C SER A 117 4.72 3.02 15.51
N MET A 118 5.84 3.51 14.97
CA MET A 118 6.26 4.91 15.12
C MET A 118 5.56 5.84 14.13
N GLY A 119 4.76 5.30 13.19
CA GLY A 119 3.95 6.07 12.25
C GLY A 119 4.62 6.30 10.91
N PHE A 120 4.02 7.18 10.11
CA PHE A 120 4.42 7.43 8.72
C PHE A 120 5.49 8.51 8.60
N MET A 121 6.58 8.22 7.86
CA MET A 121 7.65 9.19 7.60
C MET A 121 7.55 9.83 6.20
N GLY A 122 7.20 9.04 5.19
CA GLY A 122 7.21 9.49 3.80
C GLY A 122 7.10 8.33 2.83
N TYR A 123 7.20 8.62 1.54
CA TYR A 123 7.08 7.60 0.50
C TYR A 123 7.95 7.91 -0.71
N TRP A 124 8.10 6.91 -1.57
CA TRP A 124 8.82 7.00 -2.84
C TRP A 124 8.03 6.34 -3.95
N ILE A 125 7.80 7.06 -5.06
CA ILE A 125 7.07 6.55 -6.22
C ILE A 125 8.01 5.73 -7.11
N LYS A 126 8.01 4.41 -7.01
CA LYS A 126 8.74 3.58 -7.97
C LYS A 126 8.04 3.61 -9.33
N ASN A 127 8.73 4.08 -10.37
CA ASN A 127 8.31 3.82 -11.74
C ASN A 127 8.44 2.31 -11.97
N SER A 128 7.33 1.57 -12.01
CA SER A 128 7.35 0.17 -12.42
C SER A 128 6.47 -0.02 -13.65
N ASN A 129 7.04 0.24 -14.82
CA ASN A 129 6.43 -0.12 -16.12
C ASN A 129 6.31 -1.65 -16.32
N SER A 130 6.83 -2.46 -15.40
CA SER A 130 7.00 -3.90 -15.59
C SER A 130 5.89 -4.78 -15.01
N ASN A 131 4.99 -4.29 -14.15
CA ASN A 131 4.21 -5.17 -13.28
C ASN A 131 2.69 -5.03 -13.45
N ASN A 132 2.16 -5.70 -14.49
CA ASN A 132 0.72 -5.93 -14.62
C ASN A 132 0.23 -6.95 -13.56
N PHE A 133 -0.92 -6.71 -12.92
CA PHE A 133 -1.66 -7.69 -12.10
C PHE A 133 -2.20 -8.90 -12.90
N LYS A 134 -1.74 -9.12 -14.14
CA LYS A 134 -2.29 -10.17 -15.01
C LYS A 134 -1.86 -11.58 -14.61
N SER A 135 -0.87 -11.73 -13.73
CA SER A 135 -0.50 -13.07 -13.26
C SER A 135 -1.70 -13.68 -12.53
N LYS A 136 -2.09 -14.89 -12.94
CA LYS A 136 -3.18 -15.66 -12.33
C LYS A 136 -3.09 -15.68 -10.80
N LEU A 137 -1.88 -15.90 -10.28
CA LEU A 137 -1.60 -15.92 -8.84
C LEU A 137 -2.00 -14.62 -8.12
N VAL A 138 -1.68 -13.45 -8.69
CA VAL A 138 -2.02 -12.17 -8.04
C VAL A 138 -3.52 -11.89 -8.12
N LEU A 139 -4.19 -12.27 -9.21
CA LEU A 139 -5.65 -12.18 -9.30
C LEU A 139 -6.35 -13.07 -8.27
N GLU A 140 -5.88 -14.31 -8.10
CA GLU A 140 -6.40 -15.22 -7.08
C GLU A 140 -6.19 -14.65 -5.66
N LYS A 141 -5.02 -14.07 -5.40
CA LYS A 141 -4.73 -13.43 -4.11
C LYS A 141 -5.60 -12.20 -3.85
N LEU A 142 -5.81 -11.37 -4.87
CA LEU A 142 -6.68 -10.20 -4.80
C LEU A 142 -8.13 -10.61 -4.51
N GLN A 143 -8.64 -11.59 -5.25
CA GLN A 143 -9.99 -12.12 -5.05
C GLN A 143 -10.18 -12.65 -3.63
N ARG A 144 -9.25 -13.48 -3.14
CA ARG A 144 -9.29 -13.99 -1.75
C ARG A 144 -9.23 -12.89 -0.69
N ALA A 145 -8.45 -11.84 -0.94
CA ALA A 145 -8.39 -10.71 -0.02
C ALA A 145 -9.73 -9.96 0.05
N LEU A 146 -10.40 -9.77 -1.08
CA LEU A 146 -11.71 -9.11 -1.17
C LEU A 146 -12.83 -9.96 -0.57
N GLU A 147 -12.79 -11.29 -0.76
CA GLU A 147 -13.71 -12.22 -0.10
C GLU A 147 -13.53 -12.27 1.42
N ASN A 148 -12.34 -11.90 1.90
CA ASN A 148 -12.00 -11.77 3.32
C ASN A 148 -11.89 -10.31 3.73
N GLU A 149 -12.88 -9.49 3.36
CA GLU A 149 -13.01 -8.12 3.86
C GLU A 149 -13.32 -8.16 5.36
N ARG A 150 -12.48 -7.49 6.14
CA ARG A 150 -12.55 -7.45 7.60
C ARG A 150 -12.97 -6.06 8.05
N LYS A 151 -13.58 -6.01 9.23
CA LYS A 151 -13.80 -4.74 9.94
C LYS A 151 -12.45 -4.21 10.43
N MET A 152 -12.37 -2.88 10.53
CA MET A 152 -11.23 -2.24 11.19
C MET A 152 -11.09 -2.76 12.63
N PRO A 153 -9.86 -2.91 13.14
CA PRO A 153 -9.64 -3.35 14.52
C PRO A 153 -10.26 -2.37 15.54
N PRO A 154 -10.64 -2.83 16.74
CA PRO A 154 -11.33 -1.99 17.73
C PRO A 154 -10.51 -0.79 18.23
N ASN A 155 -9.18 -0.87 18.16
CA ASN A 155 -8.24 0.16 18.63
C ASN A 155 -7.61 0.98 17.48
N TYR A 156 -8.28 0.99 16.32
CA TYR A 156 -7.89 1.77 15.17
C TYR A 156 -8.07 3.27 15.43
#